data_AF-A0A967LK02-F1
#
_entry.id   AF-A0A967LK02-F1
#
_cell.length_a   1.000
_cell.length_b   1.000
_cell.length_c   1.000
_cell.angle_alpha   90.00
_cell.angle_beta   90.00
_cell.angle_gamma   90.00
#
_symmetry.space_group_name_H-M   'P 1'
#
loop_
_entity.id
_entity.type
_entity.pdbx_description
1 polymer ?
#
loop_
_entity_poly.entity_id
_entity_poly.type
_entity_poly.pdbx_seq_one_letter_code
_entity_poly.pdbx_strand_id
1 'polypeptide(L)' 'MKVHNTLSARKEEFLPQGSEVRMYVCGVTPYDECHIGHAMSYIVFDVIRRYLQFRGY' A
#
# COMPACT_ATOMS: atom_id res chain seq x y z
N MET A 1 -5.59 -8.83 9.97
CA MET A 1 -4.82 -8.97 8.71
C MET A 1 -3.36 -8.76 9.09
N LYS A 2 -2.41 -9.55 8.57
CA LYS A 2 -0.99 -9.33 8.85
C LYS A 2 -0.28 -8.67 7.68
N VAL A 3 0.51 -7.63 7.95
CA VAL A 3 1.30 -6.87 6.96
C VAL A 3 2.77 -6.97 7.33
N HIS A 4 3.64 -7.11 6.32
CA HIS A 4 5.08 -7.06 6.57
C HIS A 4 5.49 -5.62 6.89
N ASN A 5 5.97 -5.38 8.11
CA ASN A 5 6.50 -4.10 8.55
C ASN A 5 8.02 -4.09 8.35
N THR A 6 8.50 -3.27 7.43
CA THR A 6 9.92 -3.14 7.12
C THR A 6 10.74 -2.67 8.32
N LEU A 7 10.17 -1.85 9.23
CA LEU A 7 10.88 -1.34 10.41
C LEU A 7 11.28 -2.46 11.39
N SER A 8 10.43 -3.49 11.52
CA SER A 8 10.69 -4.64 12.40
C SER A 8 11.13 -5.89 11.66
N ALA A 9 11.10 -5.87 10.32
CA ALA A 9 11.32 -7.00 9.41
C ALA A 9 10.40 -8.21 9.69
N ARG A 10 9.20 -7.98 10.24
CA ARG A 10 8.26 -9.04 10.65
C ARG A 10 6.87 -8.80 10.07
N LYS A 11 6.08 -9.87 10.00
CA LYS A 11 4.64 -9.74 9.73
C LYS A 11 3.94 -9.36 11.04
N GLU A 12 3.35 -8.19 11.07
CA GLU A 12 2.64 -7.63 12.24
C GLU A 12 1.14 -7.56 11.98
N GLU A 13 0.36 -7.57 13.05
CA GLU A 13 -1.09 -7.38 12.93
C GLU A 13 -1.37 -5.93 12.53
N PHE A 14 -2.16 -5.75 11.47
CA PHE A 14 -2.61 -4.44 11.02
C PHE A 14 -3.72 -3.93 11.95
N LEU A 15 -3.39 -2.92 12.74
CA LEU A 15 -4.29 -2.28 13.70
C LEU A 15 -4.49 -0.80 13.30
N PRO A 16 -5.59 -0.44 12.62
CA PRO A 16 -5.85 0.94 12.24
C PRO A 16 -6.20 1.80 13.46
N GLN A 17 -5.92 3.10 13.38
CA GLN A 17 -6.20 4.08 14.44
C GLN A 17 -7.68 4.52 14.50
N GLY A 18 -8.60 3.72 13.94
CA GLY A 18 -10.01 4.03 13.79
C GLY A 18 -10.64 3.26 12.63
N SER A 19 -11.80 3.73 12.17
CA SER A 19 -12.43 3.23 10.94
C SER A 19 -11.69 3.66 9.68
N GLU A 20 -11.07 4.84 9.70
CA GLU A 20 -10.33 5.38 8.56
C GLU A 20 -8.90 4.84 8.49
N VAL A 21 -8.52 4.29 7.34
CA VAL A 21 -7.15 3.88 7.05
C VAL A 21 -6.44 4.95 6.22
N ARG A 22 -5.34 5.49 6.77
CA ARG A 22 -4.45 6.43 6.07
C ARG A 22 -3.29 5.68 5.44
N MET A 23 -3.07 5.88 4.14
CA MET A 23 -2.01 5.24 3.37
C MET A 23 -1.32 6.27 2.48
N TYR A 24 0.01 6.27 2.50
CA TYR A 24 0.84 7.09 1.61
C TYR A 24 1.75 6.17 0.79
N VAL A 25 1.84 6.45 -0.50
CA VAL A 25 2.71 5.75 -1.46
C VAL A 25 3.45 6.81 -2.25
N CYS A 26 4.77 6.72 -2.30
CA CYS A 26 5.58 7.64 -3.09
C CYS A 26 5.17 7.59 -4.57
N GLY A 27 5.05 8.77 -5.17
CA GLY A 27 4.81 8.90 -6.61
C GLY A 27 6.05 8.68 -7.46
N VAL A 28 5.88 8.74 -8.78
CA VAL A 28 6.99 8.85 -9.73
C VAL A 28 7.51 10.28 -9.79
N THR A 29 8.80 10.45 -10.11
CA THR A 29 9.33 11.74 -10.56
C THR A 29 9.02 11.88 -12.06
N PRO A 30 8.20 12.86 -12.48
CA PRO A 30 7.63 12.87 -13.84
C PRO A 30 8.56 13.54 -14.86
N TYR A 31 9.74 12.97 -15.09
CA TYR A 31 10.70 13.46 -16.09
C TYR A 31 10.78 12.58 -17.35
N ASP A 32 10.21 11.38 -17.31
CA ASP A 32 10.21 10.39 -18.40
C ASP A 32 8.98 9.47 -18.32
N GLU A 33 8.78 8.66 -19.35
CA GLU A 33 7.69 7.69 -19.49
C GLU A 33 7.73 6.61 -18.41
N CYS A 34 6.55 6.11 -18.05
CA CYS A 34 6.45 5.06 -17.04
C CYS A 34 6.85 3.69 -17.60
N HIS A 35 7.78 3.01 -16.92
CA HIS A 35 8.12 1.61 -17.22
C HIS A 35 7.34 0.63 -16.32
N ILE A 36 7.47 -0.67 -16.60
CA ILE A 36 6.73 -1.75 -15.91
C ILE A 36 6.94 -1.79 -14.39
N GLY A 37 8.06 -1.25 -13.89
CA GLY A 37 8.33 -1.16 -12.45
C GLY A 37 7.40 -0.19 -11.75
N HIS A 38 7.10 0.97 -12.36
CA HIS A 38 6.11 1.91 -11.84
C HIS A 38 4.72 1.28 -11.82
N ALA A 39 4.32 0.62 -12.91
CA ALA A 39 3.04 -0.07 -13.00
C ALA A 39 2.90 -1.16 -11.92
N MET A 40 3.93 -1.98 -11.71
CA MET A 40 3.93 -3.02 -10.69
C MET A 40 3.73 -2.45 -9.28
N SER A 41 4.47 -1.40 -8.92
CA SER A 41 4.31 -0.72 -7.62
C SER A 41 2.87 -0.24 -7.43
N TYR A 42 2.31 0.49 -8.41
CA TYR A 42 0.96 1.01 -8.29
C TYR A 42 -0.12 -0.07 -8.27
N ILE A 43 0.02 -1.15 -9.02
CA ILE A 43 -0.92 -2.28 -8.99
C ILE A 43 -0.91 -2.94 -7.62
N VAL A 44 0.27 -3.17 -7.03
CA VAL A 44 0.37 -3.77 -5.68
C VAL A 44 -0.34 -2.90 -4.65
N PHE A 45 -0.12 -1.59 -4.66
CA PHE A 45 -0.78 -0.68 -3.71
C PHE A 45 -2.27 -0.48 -4.01
N ASP A 46 -2.71 -0.53 -5.28
CA ASP A 46 -4.13 -0.50 -5.62
C ASP A 46 -4.86 -1.75 -5.12
N VAL A 47 -4.23 -2.93 -5.22
CA VAL A 47 -4.78 -4.17 -4.64
C VAL A 47 -4.92 -4.04 -3.11
N ILE A 48 -3.93 -3.47 -2.43
CA ILE A 48 -4.02 -3.23 -0.97
C ILE A 48 -5.18 -2.28 -0.66
N ARG A 49 -5.30 -1.16 -1.39
CA ARG A 49 -6.41 -0.20 -1.23
C ARG A 49 -7.77 -0.86 -1.44
N ARG A 50 -7.94 -1.61 -2.53
CA ARG A 50 -9.18 -2.33 -2.83
C ARG A 50 -9.51 -3.37 -1.77
N TYR A 51 -8.51 -4.08 -1.27
CA TYR A 51 -8.72 -5.08 -0.22
C TYR A 51 -9.16 -4.43 1.11
N LEU A 52 -8.57 -3.30 1.48
CA LEU A 52 -9.00 -2.53 2.65
C LEU A 52 -10.45 -2.04 2.51
N GLN A 53 -10.81 -1.50 1.35
CA GLN A 53 -12.19 -1.09 1.05
C GLN A 53 -13.18 -2.27 1.11
N PHE A 54 -12.81 -3.42 0.53
CA PHE A 54 -13.61 -4.65 0.62
C PHE A 54 -13.82 -5.11 2.07
N ARG A 55 -12.85 -4.86 2.95
CA ARG A 55 -12.91 -5.18 4.38
C ARG A 55 -13.73 -4.19 5.20
N GLY A 56 -14.25 -3.12 4.59
CA GLY A 56 -15.06 -2.10 5.23
C GLY A 56 -14.26 -1.01 5.94
N TYR A 57 -12.97 -0.87 5.59
CA TYR A 57 -12.15 0.29 5.98
C TYR A 57 -12.30 1.45 4.98
#